data_AF-A0A544XDL6-F1
#
_entry.id   AF-A0A544XDL6-F1
#
_cell.length_a   1.000
_cell.length_b   1.000
_cell.length_c   1.000
_cell.angle_alpha   90.00
_cell.angle_beta   90.00
_cell.angle_gamma   90.00
#
_symmetry.space_group_name_H-M   'P 1'
#
loop_
_entity.id
_entity.type
_entity.pdbx_description
1 polymer ?
#
loop_
_entity_poly.entity_id
_entity_poly.type
_entity_poly.pdbx_seq_one_letter_code
_entity_poly.pdbx_strand_id
1 'polypeptide(L)' 'MSELSQGARGLNWLIDDFVSSVPGVAHSVVVSADGLPLAYSHGF' A
#
# COMPACT_ATOMS: atom_id res chain seq x y z
N MET A 1 4.12 -0.29 15.16
CA MET A 1 3.45 -0.20 13.85
C MET A 1 2.03 -0.68 14.05
N SER A 2 1.03 0.18 13.82
CA SER A 2 -0.37 -0.28 13.89
C SER A 2 -0.60 -1.33 12.81
N GLU A 3 -1.15 -2.47 13.18
CA GLU A 3 -1.54 -3.47 12.19
C GLU A 3 -2.66 -2.92 11.32
N LEU A 4 -2.53 -3.08 10.00
CA LEU A 4 -3.56 -2.70 9.05
C LEU A 4 -4.83 -3.52 9.24
N SER A 5 -5.97 -2.88 8.98
CA SER A 5 -7.26 -3.56 8.95
C SER A 5 -7.29 -4.65 7.86
N GLN A 6 -8.19 -5.64 7.99
CA GLN A 6 -8.26 -6.75 7.05
C GLN A 6 -8.61 -6.30 5.62
N GLY A 7 -9.51 -5.32 5.47
CA GLY A 7 -9.87 -4.75 4.16
C GLY A 7 -8.70 -4.00 3.52
N ALA A 8 -7.90 -3.33 4.35
CA ALA A 8 -6.65 -2.69 3.98
C ALA A 8 -5.61 -3.68 3.43
N ARG A 9 -5.37 -4.78 4.14
CA ARG A 9 -4.50 -5.89 3.68
C ARG A 9 -4.97 -6.49 2.34
N GLY A 10 -6.27 -6.45 2.07
CA GLY A 10 -6.85 -6.89 0.80
C GLY A 10 -6.46 -6.07 -0.42
N LEU A 11 -5.85 -4.89 -0.24
CA LEU A 11 -5.41 -4.01 -1.34
C LEU A 11 -3.91 -4.12 -1.65
N ASN A 12 -3.11 -4.84 -0.86
CA ASN A 12 -1.66 -4.91 -1.06
C ASN A 12 -1.28 -5.41 -2.47
N TRP A 13 -2.00 -6.39 -3.01
CA TRP A 13 -1.76 -6.91 -4.37
C TRP A 13 -1.83 -5.82 -5.45
N LEU A 14 -2.75 -4.86 -5.29
CA LEU A 14 -2.96 -3.78 -6.25
C LEU A 14 -1.81 -2.77 -6.17
N ILE A 15 -1.32 -2.51 -4.96
CA ILE A 15 -0.22 -1.59 -4.72
C ILE A 15 1.10 -2.19 -5.21
N ASP A 16 1.31 -3.48 -5.00
CA ASP A 16 2.47 -4.21 -5.52
C ASP A 16 2.49 -4.23 -7.05
N ASP A 17 1.34 -4.45 -7.71
CA ASP A 17 1.23 -4.43 -9.17
C ASP A 17 1.52 -3.04 -9.75
N PHE A 18 1.03 -1.99 -9.08
CA PHE A 18 1.33 -0.60 -9.44
C PHE A 18 2.83 -0.29 -9.37
N VAL A 19 3.51 -0.63 -8.27
CA VAL A 19 4.95 -0.40 -8.12
C VAL A 19 5.75 -1.21 -9.15
N SER A 20 5.33 -2.45 -9.42
CA SER A 20 6.03 -3.32 -10.38
C SER A 20 5.85 -2.89 -11.84
N SER A 21 4.70 -2.27 -12.17
CA SER A 21 4.33 -1.91 -13.54
C SER A 21 4.72 -0.48 -13.94
N VAL A 22 5.03 0.40 -12.99
CA VAL A 22 5.33 1.81 -13.26
C VAL A 22 6.83 2.09 -13.07
N PRO A 23 7.60 2.25 -14.16
CA PRO A 23 9.03 2.56 -14.05
C PRO A 23 9.30 3.81 -13.23
N GLY A 24 10.23 3.72 -12.29
CA GLY A 24 10.65 4.82 -11.43
C GLY A 24 9.87 4.97 -10.13
N VAL A 25 8.81 4.19 -9.91
CA VAL A 25 8.14 4.10 -8.59
C VAL A 25 8.87 3.07 -7.73
N ALA A 26 9.43 3.52 -6.60
CA ALA A 26 10.13 2.62 -5.67
C ALA A 26 9.19 2.02 -4.59
N HIS A 27 8.28 2.84 -4.05
CA HIS A 27 7.36 2.45 -2.99
C HIS A 27 6.03 3.20 -3.12
N SER A 28 4.95 2.61 -2.61
CA SER A 28 3.63 3.24 -2.57
C SER A 28 2.89 2.90 -1.28
N VAL A 29 2.08 3.86 -0.82
CA VAL A 29 1.24 3.77 0.38
C VAL A 29 -0.14 4.34 0.06
N VAL A 30 -1.18 3.68 0.56
CA VAL A 30 -2.55 4.19 0.57
C VAL A 30 -2.89 4.62 1.98
N VAL A 31 -3.50 5.80 2.11
CA VAL A 31 -3.99 6.33 3.38
C VAL A 31 -5.47 6.68 3.25
N SER A 32 -6.21 6.56 4.35
CA SER A 32 -7.54 7.18 4.46
C SER A 32 -7.42 8.71 4.47
N ALA A 33 -8.54 9.40 4.28
CA ALA A 33 -8.58 10.86 4.25
C ALA A 33 -8.13 11.53 5.58
N ASP A 34 -8.17 10.80 6.70
CA ASP A 34 -7.65 11.21 8.01
C ASP A 34 -6.17 10.83 8.23
N GLY A 35 -5.51 10.22 7.23
CA GLY A 35 -4.08 9.93 7.23
C GLY A 35 -3.68 8.56 7.79
N LEU A 36 -4.63 7.69 8.13
CA LEU A 36 -4.30 6.35 8.62
C LEU A 36 -3.87 5.42 7.46
N PRO A 37 -2.79 4.64 7.61
CA PRO A 37 -2.37 3.68 6.59
C PRO A 37 -3.41 2.59 6.31
N LEU A 38 -3.65 2.35 5.02
CA LEU A 38 -4.59 1.35 4.48
C LEU A 38 -3.93 0.30 3.59
N ALA A 39 -2.79 0.56 2.95
CA ALA A 39 -2.04 -0.46 2.23
C ALA A 39 -0.62 0.05 1.97
N TYR A 40 0.30 -0.86 1.72
CA TYR A 40 1.66 -0.52 1.31
C TYR A 40 2.22 -1.60 0.37
N SER A 41 3.12 -1.18 -0.51
CA SER A 41 3.90 -2.11 -1.34
C SER A 41 4.89 -2.91 -0.50
N HIS A 42 5.16 -4.17 -0.86
CA HIS A 42 6.17 -5.01 -0.22
C HIS A 42 7.53 -4.30 -0.05
N GLY A 43 8.19 -4.56 1.07
CA GLY A 43 9.50 -3.98 1.40
C GLY A 43 9.44 -2.64 2.16
N PHE A 44 8.24 -2.23 2.62
CA PHE A 44 8.02 -1.11 3.52
C PHE A 44 7.98 -1.55 4.99
#